data_AF-A0A2G9TI23-F1
#
_entry.id   AF-A0A2G9TI23-F1
#
_cell.length_a   1.000
_cell.length_b   1.000
_cell.length_c   1.000
_cell.angle_alpha   90.00
_cell.angle_beta   90.00
_cell.angle_gamma   90.00
#
_symmetry.space_group_name_H-M   'P 1'
#
loop_
_entity.id
_entity.type
_entity.pdbx_description
1 polymer ?
#
loop_
_entity_poly.entity_id
_entity_poly.type
_entity_poly.pdbx_seq_one_letter_code
_entity_poly.pdbx_strand_id
1 'polypeptide(L)'
;MFERRSTKDVARIERLDSEARNSLYENIADNIGLEVALKAWQAKGEDSFRKLAGLNLNADQVFFVSYAQSWCALKSKQQRGVHMLEKTRVMGALQNSKEFSDVFSCPVGSPMNPKQKCALW
;
A
#
# COMPACT_ATOMS: atom_id res chain seq x y z
N MET A 1 -23.33 -21.13 -16.26
CA MET A 1 -22.18 -21.48 -17.10
C MET A 1 -20.93 -21.26 -16.27
N PHE A 2 -20.40 -22.31 -15.62
CA PHE A 2 -19.17 -22.21 -14.85
C PHE A 2 -18.00 -22.40 -15.82
N GLU A 3 -17.24 -21.33 -16.04
CA GLU A 3 -16.07 -21.36 -16.89
C GLU A 3 -14.95 -22.13 -16.17
N ARG A 4 -14.55 -23.29 -16.73
CA ARG A 4 -13.47 -24.10 -16.14
C ARG A 4 -12.16 -23.32 -16.29
N ARG A 5 -11.60 -22.86 -15.18
CA ARG A 5 -10.26 -22.24 -15.16
C ARG A 5 -9.22 -23.24 -15.66
N SER A 6 -8.23 -22.75 -16.41
CA SER A 6 -7.12 -23.58 -16.88
C SER A 6 -6.30 -24.08 -15.69
N THR A 7 -5.67 -25.25 -15.82
CA THR A 7 -4.74 -25.78 -14.81
C THR A 7 -3.59 -24.82 -14.51
N LYS A 8 -3.19 -24.00 -15.50
CA LYS A 8 -2.21 -22.92 -15.32
C LYS A 8 -2.72 -21.79 -14.42
N ASP A 9 -4.01 -21.48 -14.49
CA ASP A 9 -4.62 -20.44 -13.65
C ASP A 9 -4.73 -20.90 -12.20
N VAL A 10 -5.07 -22.18 -11.99
CA VAL A 10 -5.13 -22.79 -10.65
C VAL A 10 -3.75 -22.75 -10.00
N ALA A 11 -2.71 -23.22 -10.68
CA ALA A 11 -1.34 -23.22 -10.13
C ALA A 11 -0.80 -21.80 -9.84
N ARG A 12 -1.24 -20.80 -10.62
CA ARG A 12 -0.91 -19.40 -10.36
C ARG A 12 -1.59 -18.88 -9.09
N ILE A 13 -2.86 -19.22 -8.89
CA ILE A 13 -3.63 -18.80 -7.71
C ILE A 13 -3.04 -19.41 -6.44
N GLU A 14 -2.74 -20.70 -6.45
CA GLU A 14 -2.12 -21.40 -5.30
C GLU A 14 -0.77 -20.79 -4.90
N ARG A 15 0.04 -20.42 -5.90
CA ARG A 15 1.31 -19.73 -5.65
C ARG A 15 1.09 -18.38 -4.98
N LEU A 16 0.16 -17.57 -5.49
CA LEU A 16 -0.15 -16.26 -4.92
C LEU A 16 -0.70 -16.36 -3.49
N ASP A 17 -1.51 -17.38 -3.19
CA ASP A 17 -2.02 -17.63 -1.84
C ASP A 17 -0.89 -18.00 -0.88
N SER A 18 0.01 -18.91 -1.28
CA SER A 18 1.20 -19.26 -0.49
C SER A 18 2.10 -18.05 -0.22
N GLU A 19 2.39 -17.25 -1.26
CA GLU A 19 3.15 -16.00 -1.17
C GLU A 19 2.50 -14.99 -0.19
N ALA A 20 1.18 -14.82 -0.29
CA ALA A 20 0.43 -13.92 0.58
C ALA A 20 0.45 -14.38 2.05
N ARG A 21 0.32 -15.69 2.31
CA ARG A 21 0.40 -16.26 3.65
C ARG A 21 1.78 -16.10 4.27
N ASN A 22 2.84 -16.36 3.49
CA ASN A 22 4.22 -16.21 3.96
C ASN A 22 4.57 -14.75 4.29
N SER A 23 3.93 -13.79 3.60
CA SER A 23 4.17 -12.37 3.79
C SER A 23 3.20 -11.68 4.75
N LEU A 24 2.34 -12.44 5.44
CA LEU A 24 1.24 -11.88 6.25
C LEU A 24 1.74 -10.89 7.31
N TYR A 25 2.74 -11.28 8.10
CA TYR A 25 3.26 -10.43 9.17
C TYR A 25 3.96 -9.17 8.65
N GLU A 26 4.63 -9.26 7.49
CA GLU A 26 5.25 -8.12 6.85
C GLU A 26 4.22 -7.16 6.27
N ASN A 27 3.16 -7.68 5.67
CA ASN A 27 2.04 -6.86 5.19
C ASN A 27 1.34 -6.17 6.37
N ILE A 28 1.16 -6.86 7.51
CA ILE A 28 0.63 -6.29 8.74
C ILE A 28 1.54 -5.13 9.21
N ALA A 29 2.85 -5.37 9.26
CA ALA A 29 3.83 -4.36 9.65
C ALA A 29 3.79 -3.13 8.73
N ASP A 30 3.64 -3.31 7.41
CA ASP A 30 3.52 -2.18 6.47
C ASP A 30 2.28 -1.33 6.71
N ASN A 31 1.13 -1.97 7.00
CA ASN A 31 -0.13 -1.27 7.27
C ASN A 31 -0.05 -0.46 8.56
N ILE A 32 0.39 -1.10 9.64
CA ILE A 32 0.52 -0.45 10.96
C ILE A 32 1.61 0.63 10.92
N GLY A 33 2.73 0.34 10.26
CA GLY A 33 3.85 1.26 10.13
C GLY A 33 3.44 2.55 9.43
N LEU A 34 2.67 2.45 8.34
CA LEU A 34 2.11 3.61 7.64
C LEU A 34 1.19 4.43 8.56
N GLU A 35 0.28 3.77 9.27
CA GLU A 35 -0.68 4.43 10.15
C GLU A 35 0.01 5.17 11.31
N VAL A 36 0.95 4.51 11.99
CA VAL A 36 1.70 5.10 13.11
C VAL A 36 2.58 6.25 12.62
N ALA A 37 3.25 6.08 11.47
CA ALA A 37 4.05 7.14 10.88
C ALA A 37 3.21 8.37 10.50
N LEU A 38 1.99 8.16 9.98
CA LEU A 38 1.08 9.25 9.65
C LEU A 38 0.64 10.00 10.92
N LYS A 39 0.27 9.28 11.98
CA LYS A 39 -0.08 9.91 13.27
C LYS A 39 1.08 10.74 13.83
N ALA A 40 2.31 10.24 13.73
CA ALA A 40 3.50 10.99 14.14
C ALA A 40 3.75 12.22 13.25
N TRP A 41 3.54 12.10 11.94
CA TRP A 41 3.63 13.20 10.98
C TRP A 41 2.62 14.31 11.30
N GLN A 42 1.35 13.97 11.52
CA GLN A 42 0.30 14.94 11.85
C GLN A 42 0.54 15.58 13.23
N ALA A 43 1.15 14.86 14.17
CA ALA A 43 1.44 15.40 15.50
C ALA A 43 2.63 16.37 15.54
N LYS A 44 3.63 16.20 14.67
CA LYS A 44 4.93 16.92 14.73
C LYS A 44 5.61 17.19 13.40
N GLY A 45 5.38 16.35 12.39
CA GLY A 45 6.04 16.45 11.09
C GLY A 45 5.60 17.67 10.28
N GLU A 46 4.33 18.06 10.38
CA GLU A 46 3.79 19.25 9.69
C GLU A 46 4.51 20.55 10.08
N ASP A 47 4.98 20.68 11.32
CA ASP A 47 5.75 21.85 11.78
C ASP A 47 7.03 22.09 10.96
N SER A 48 7.58 21.00 10.40
CA SER A 48 8.79 21.03 9.58
C SER A 48 8.50 21.08 8.08
N PHE A 49 7.23 21.01 7.67
CA PHE A 49 6.86 20.97 6.26
C PHE A 49 7.14 22.32 5.58
N ARG A 50 7.81 22.24 4.42
CA ARG A 50 8.00 23.37 3.52
C ARG A 50 7.49 22.97 2.15
N LYS A 51 6.67 23.83 1.55
CA LYS A 51 6.21 23.63 0.18
C LYS A 51 7.43 23.53 -0.76
N LEU A 52 7.51 22.42 -1.48
CA LEU A 52 8.56 22.18 -2.46
C LEU A 52 8.23 22.95 -3.74
N ALA A 53 9.20 23.71 -4.25
CA ALA A 53 9.05 24.43 -5.50
C ALA A 53 8.76 23.45 -6.65
N GLY A 54 7.73 23.73 -7.46
CA GLY A 54 7.32 22.86 -8.56
C GLY A 54 6.44 21.67 -8.17
N LEU A 55 6.11 21.49 -6.89
CA LEU A 55 5.23 20.42 -6.42
C LEU A 55 3.98 20.99 -5.75
N ASN A 56 2.84 20.90 -6.43
CA ASN A 56 1.56 21.37 -5.91
C ASN A 56 0.87 20.29 -5.06
N LEU A 57 1.51 19.89 -3.97
CA LEU A 57 0.99 18.94 -2.99
C LEU A 57 0.95 19.59 -1.60
N ASN A 58 -0.08 19.26 -0.81
CA ASN A 58 -0.12 19.64 0.60
C ASN A 58 0.79 18.73 1.46
N ALA A 59 0.91 19.04 2.75
CA ALA A 59 1.78 18.33 3.68
C ALA A 59 1.52 16.80 3.69
N ASP A 60 0.26 16.40 3.84
CA ASP A 60 -0.14 14.98 3.88
C ASP A 60 0.01 14.27 2.54
N GLN A 61 -0.28 14.95 1.43
CA GLN A 61 -0.03 14.41 0.10
C GLN A 61 1.47 14.14 -0.09
N VAL A 62 2.34 15.04 0.38
CA VAL A 62 3.80 14.83 0.35
C VAL A 62 4.21 13.67 1.24
N PHE A 63 3.61 13.50 2.42
CA PHE A 63 3.86 12.34 3.28
C PHE A 63 3.61 11.03 2.54
N PHE A 64 2.44 10.86 1.91
CA PHE A 64 2.11 9.63 1.18
C PHE A 64 2.97 9.42 -0.08
N VAL A 65 3.31 10.50 -0.79
CA VAL A 65 4.24 10.40 -1.94
C VAL A 65 5.63 10.00 -1.48
N SER A 66 6.12 10.56 -0.37
CA SER A 66 7.42 10.21 0.22
C SER A 66 7.44 8.75 0.70
N TYR A 67 6.36 8.30 1.34
CA TYR A 67 6.17 6.88 1.68
C TYR A 67 6.28 6.01 0.43
N ALA A 68 5.49 6.27 -0.61
CA ALA A 68 5.52 5.46 -1.82
C ALA A 68 6.90 5.49 -2.53
N GLN A 69 7.58 6.63 -2.53
CA GLN A 69 8.90 6.79 -3.14
C GLN A 69 10.00 6.02 -2.42
N SER A 70 9.92 5.81 -1.10
CA SER A 70 10.93 5.03 -0.36
C SER A 70 10.96 3.56 -0.77
N TRP A 71 9.90 3.07 -1.42
CA TRP A 71 9.77 1.72 -1.98
C TRP A 71 10.08 1.63 -3.48
N CYS A 72 10.49 2.73 -4.12
CA CYS A 72 10.85 2.70 -5.53
C CYS A 72 12.07 1.79 -5.76
N ALA A 73 11.85 0.68 -6.48
CA ALA A 73 12.89 -0.26 -6.86
C ALA A 73 12.81 -0.61 -8.35
N LEU A 74 13.96 -0.89 -8.97
CA LEU A 74 14.01 -1.48 -10.31
C LEU A 74 13.33 -2.85 -10.26
N LYS A 75 12.33 -3.03 -11.11
CA LYS A 75 11.37 -4.16 -11.15
C LYS A 75 11.96 -5.48 -10.63
N SER A 76 11.72 -5.79 -9.36
CA SER A 76 11.93 -7.13 -8.85
C SER A 76 10.94 -8.07 -9.55
N LYS A 77 11.44 -9.10 -10.24
CA LYS A 77 10.58 -10.09 -10.91
C LYS A 77 10.06 -11.16 -9.96
N GLN A 78 10.55 -11.20 -8.72
CA GLN A 78 10.29 -12.32 -7.82
C GLN A 78 10.28 -11.85 -6.37
N GLN A 79 9.33 -12.36 -5.59
CA GLN A 79 9.33 -12.19 -4.15
C GLN A 79 10.63 -12.77 -3.57
N ARG A 80 11.25 -12.05 -2.65
CA ARG A 80 12.47 -12.50 -1.96
C ARG A 80 12.13 -12.68 -0.49
N GLY A 81 12.28 -13.91 0.00
CA GLY A 81 11.99 -14.24 1.38
C GLY A 81 10.51 -14.01 1.71
N VAL A 82 10.26 -13.29 2.79
CA VAL A 82 8.91 -13.07 3.37
C VAL A 82 8.26 -11.76 2.90
N HIS A 83 8.89 -11.01 2.00
CA HIS A 83 8.33 -9.74 1.53
C HIS A 83 7.70 -9.90 0.13
N MET A 84 6.47 -9.40 0.00
CA MET A 84 5.83 -9.18 -1.29
C MET A 84 6.64 -8.19 -2.14
N LEU A 85 6.38 -8.16 -3.45
CA LEU A 85 6.92 -7.12 -4.33
C LEU A 85 6.61 -5.73 -3.79
N GLU A 86 7.55 -4.81 -3.97
CA GLU A 86 7.53 -3.45 -3.42
C GLU A 86 6.25 -2.71 -3.83
N LYS A 87 5.86 -2.83 -5.10
CA LYS A 87 4.59 -2.29 -5.60
C LYS A 87 3.38 -2.84 -4.84
N THR A 88 3.37 -4.13 -4.54
CA THR A 88 2.24 -4.76 -3.82
C THR A 88 2.16 -4.28 -2.38
N ARG A 89 3.32 -4.12 -1.71
CA ARG A 89 3.40 -3.58 -0.35
C ARG A 89 2.82 -2.17 -0.26
N VAL A 90 3.30 -1.27 -1.13
CA VAL A 90 2.81 0.12 -1.21
C VAL A 90 1.31 0.16 -1.49
N MET A 91 0.85 -0.56 -2.52
CA MET A 91 -0.56 -0.53 -2.90
C MET A 91 -1.46 -1.10 -1.80
N GLY A 92 -1.07 -2.21 -1.18
CA GLY A 92 -1.83 -2.84 -0.10
C GLY A 92 -1.99 -1.95 1.12
N ALA A 93 -0.90 -1.33 1.59
CA ALA A 93 -0.96 -0.40 2.72
C ALA A 93 -1.83 0.83 2.43
N LEU A 94 -1.65 1.45 1.25
CA LEU A 94 -2.43 2.64 0.86
C LEU A 94 -3.92 2.33 0.61
N GLN A 95 -4.23 1.15 0.06
CA GLN A 95 -5.62 0.69 -0.13
C GLN A 95 -6.36 0.54 1.20
N ASN A 96 -5.67 0.14 2.26
CA ASN A 96 -6.24 -0.03 3.60
C ASN A 96 -6.30 1.26 4.41
N SER A 97 -5.49 2.28 4.10
CA SER A 97 -5.58 3.59 4.76
C SER A 97 -6.83 4.36 4.28
N LYS A 98 -7.64 4.82 5.23
CA LYS A 98 -8.75 5.74 4.93
C LYS A 98 -8.21 7.15 4.66
N GLU A 99 -7.23 7.56 5.43
CA GLU A 99 -6.57 8.86 5.37
C GLU A 99 -5.97 9.09 3.98
N PHE A 100 -5.29 8.09 3.41
CA PHE A 100 -4.80 8.17 2.03
C PHE A 100 -5.95 8.46 1.05
N SER A 101 -7.05 7.71 1.18
CA SER A 101 -8.20 7.86 0.28
C SER A 101 -8.85 9.24 0.43
N ASP A 102 -8.89 9.79 1.65
CA ASP A 102 -9.42 11.14 1.91
C ASP A 102 -8.49 12.22 1.33
N VAL A 103 -7.18 12.12 1.61
CA VAL A 103 -6.14 13.08 1.19
C VAL A 103 -6.03 13.21 -0.34
N PHE A 104 -6.25 12.11 -1.06
CA PHE A 104 -6.29 12.11 -2.54
C PHE A 104 -7.72 12.10 -3.10
N SER A 105 -8.74 12.21 -2.26
CA SER A 105 -10.16 12.22 -2.67
C SER A 105 -10.53 11.06 -3.60
N CYS A 106 -10.02 9.86 -3.30
CA CYS A 106 -10.26 8.66 -4.09
C CYS A 106 -11.72 8.20 -3.93
N PRO A 107 -12.50 8.04 -5.02
CA PRO A 107 -13.88 7.57 -4.93
C PRO A 107 -13.98 6.16 -4.33
N VAL A 108 -15.01 5.90 -3.55
CA VAL A 108 -15.27 4.58 -2.98
C VAL A 108 -15.45 3.54 -4.09
N GLY A 109 -14.72 2.44 -4.01
CA GLY A 109 -14.69 1.39 -5.03
C GLY A 109 -13.64 1.61 -6.14
N SER A 110 -12.92 2.74 -6.14
CA SER A 110 -11.77 2.92 -7.02
C SER A 110 -10.63 1.95 -6.62
N PRO A 111 -9.67 1.66 -7.52
CA PRO A 111 -8.58 0.74 -7.23
C PRO A 111 -7.78 1.05 -5.96
N MET A 112 -7.73 2.32 -5.53
CA MET A 112 -7.01 2.76 -4.32
C MET A 112 -7.93 3.06 -3.12
N ASN A 113 -9.24 2.90 -3.27
CA ASN A 113 -10.19 3.03 -2.16
C ASN A 113 -11.22 1.89 -2.23
N PRO A 114 -10.79 0.63 -2.01
CA PRO A 114 -11.72 -0.50 -1.98
C PRO A 114 -12.74 -0.34 -0.85
N LYS A 115 -13.95 -0.88 -1.06
CA LYS A 115 -15.05 -0.82 -0.07
C LYS A 115 -14.71 -1.54 1.24
N GLN A 116 -13.99 -2.66 1.14
CA GLN A 116 -13.50 -3.42 2.27
C GLN A 116 -12.03 -3.10 2.45
N LYS A 117 -11.70 -2.59 3.64
CA LYS A 117 -10.32 -2.29 4.06
C LYS A 117 -9.98 -3.20 5.22
N CYS A 118 -8.76 -3.70 5.26
CA CYS A 118 -8.25 -4.42 6.43
C CYS A 118 -7.79 -3.39 7.45
N ALA A 119 -8.49 -3.26 8.57
CA ALA A 119 -8.07 -2.46 9.73
C ALA A 119 -7.72 -3.41 10.87
N LEU A 120 -6.52 -3.25 11.44
CA LEU A 120 -5.99 -4.16 12.46
C LEU A 120 -6.08 -3.58 13.88
N TRP A 121 -6.21 -2.25 14.00
CA TRP A 121 -6.27 -1.50 15.26
C TRP A 121 -7.26 -0.35 15.18
#